data_AF-G3R2Q9-F1
#
_entry.id   AF-G3R2Q9-F1
#
_cell.length_a   1.000
_cell.length_b   1.000
_cell.length_c   1.000
_cell.angle_alpha   90.00
_cell.angle_beta   90.00
_cell.angle_gamma   90.00
#
_symmetry.space_group_name_H-M   'P 1'
#
loop_
_entity.id
_entity.type
_entity.pdbx_description
1 polymer ?
#
loop_
_entity_poly.entity_id
_entity_poly.type
_entity_poly.pdbx_seq_one_letter_code
_entity_poly.pdbx_strand_id
1 'polypeptide(L)'
;MPAWIFVNRSLALGKIRCFGFDMDYTLAAYKSPAYEALTFKLLLERLVCIGYPHEILRYTYDPTFPTRGLVFDALYGKLLKVDSHGNVLLGAYGFTFLSEGEIWSFYPSKFIQRDDLQCFYILNMLFNLPETYLYACLVDFFSGCSRYTNCDTGYQHGNLFMSFRSLFQDVTDDMNNIHQSGCLKEKTLEDLEKYVEKDPRLPILLGKMKEAGKVFLATNSSYNYTNAIMTYLFSISEAEASGRPWRSYFDLIVVDTQKPHFFAEGVVLRQVNTDSGKLYVGTYTGPHQHCVVYSGGSSDMVCELLGVWGKDILYIGDHIFGDILKSKKRQGWRTCLVVPELSWELDIWAQEKEQLGELKRLDTHLADLYQHMDGSSCELQVINFTKREIQPLPAKSRLSSAI
;
A
#
# COMPACT_ATOMS: atom_id res chain seq x y z
N MET A 1 11.88 -16.48 12.91
CA MET A 1 13.07 -15.59 13.06
C MET A 1 12.86 -14.63 14.24
N PRO A 2 13.89 -13.98 14.81
CA PRO A 2 13.64 -12.97 15.83
C PRO A 2 12.84 -11.79 15.23
N ALA A 3 12.13 -11.01 16.05
CA ALA A 3 11.42 -9.81 15.60
C ALA A 3 12.41 -8.63 15.52
N TRP A 4 12.67 -8.12 14.31
CA TRP A 4 13.69 -7.08 14.05
C TRP A 4 13.02 -5.77 13.63
N ILE A 5 13.66 -4.65 13.94
CA ILE A 5 13.39 -3.36 13.32
C ILE A 5 14.56 -3.05 12.40
N PHE A 6 14.33 -3.01 11.09
CA PHE A 6 15.36 -2.72 10.11
C PHE A 6 15.68 -1.22 10.06
N VAL A 7 16.95 -0.87 9.80
CA VAL A 7 17.44 0.50 9.92
C VAL A 7 18.09 0.96 8.61
N ASN A 8 17.41 1.86 7.90
CA ASN A 8 17.99 2.53 6.74
C ASN A 8 18.85 3.75 7.12
N ARG A 9 18.52 4.42 8.24
CA ARG A 9 19.23 5.61 8.74
C ARG A 9 19.26 5.59 10.27
N SER A 10 20.43 5.84 10.86
CA SER A 10 20.63 5.80 12.31
C SER A 10 19.63 6.69 13.05
N LEU A 11 19.00 6.14 14.09
CA LEU A 11 18.01 6.82 14.92
C LEU A 11 18.31 6.55 16.39
N ALA A 12 18.61 7.61 17.14
CA ALA A 12 18.75 7.55 18.59
C ALA A 12 17.35 7.68 19.21
N LEU A 13 16.78 6.55 19.65
CA LEU A 13 15.41 6.49 20.21
C LEU A 13 15.22 7.42 21.41
N GLY A 14 16.24 7.59 22.26
CA GLY A 14 16.20 8.52 23.39
C GLY A 14 16.11 10.01 23.02
N LYS A 15 16.20 10.37 21.73
CA LYS A 15 15.94 11.74 21.24
C LYS A 15 14.51 11.93 20.72
N ILE A 16 13.73 10.86 20.61
CA ILE A 16 12.33 10.94 20.21
C ILE A 16 11.51 11.38 21.42
N ARG A 17 10.71 12.42 21.22
CA ARG A 17 9.84 12.99 22.26
C ARG A 17 8.37 12.75 21.97
N CYS A 18 8.05 12.35 20.74
CA CYS A 18 6.68 12.11 20.30
C CYS A 18 6.59 10.95 19.32
N PHE A 19 5.66 10.04 19.56
CA PHE A 19 5.35 8.89 18.70
C PHE A 19 4.00 9.12 18.03
N GLY A 20 3.99 9.19 16.71
CA GLY A 20 2.78 9.34 15.92
C GLY A 20 2.43 8.08 15.16
N PHE A 21 1.14 7.78 15.08
CA PHE A 21 0.64 6.58 14.42
C PHE A 21 -0.42 6.93 13.36
N ASP A 22 -0.40 6.21 12.24
CA ASP A 22 -1.62 5.92 11.49
C ASP A 22 -2.39 4.75 12.12
N MET A 23 -3.62 4.53 11.70
CA MET A 23 -4.48 3.44 12.17
C MET A 23 -4.51 2.26 11.20
N ASP A 24 -5.10 2.44 10.01
CA ASP A 24 -5.36 1.39 9.05
C ASP A 24 -4.03 0.79 8.54
N TYR A 25 -3.91 -0.55 8.50
CA TYR A 25 -2.67 -1.29 8.19
C TYR A 25 -1.42 -0.97 9.03
N THR A 26 -1.55 -0.11 10.04
CA THR A 26 -0.48 0.29 10.96
C THR A 26 -0.73 -0.22 12.38
N LEU A 27 -1.78 0.28 13.04
CA LEU A 27 -2.25 -0.25 14.33
C LEU A 27 -3.28 -1.37 14.13
N ALA A 28 -4.15 -1.20 13.12
CA ALA A 28 -5.17 -2.15 12.71
C ALA A 28 -4.68 -2.90 11.46
N ALA A 29 -3.98 -4.01 11.67
CA ALA A 29 -3.62 -4.89 10.57
C ALA A 29 -4.85 -5.71 10.14
N TYR A 30 -5.22 -5.61 8.87
CA TYR A 30 -6.32 -6.40 8.32
C TYR A 30 -5.87 -7.81 7.92
N LYS A 31 -6.72 -8.80 8.15
CA LYS A 31 -6.41 -10.22 7.88
C LYS A 31 -6.40 -10.51 6.38
N SER A 32 -5.25 -10.94 5.86
CA SER A 32 -5.09 -11.39 4.48
C SER A 32 -5.37 -12.90 4.36
N PRO A 33 -6.09 -13.38 3.32
CA PRO A 33 -6.68 -12.63 2.21
C PRO A 33 -8.15 -12.20 2.45
N ALA A 34 -8.66 -12.35 3.67
CA ALA A 34 -10.09 -12.18 3.95
C ALA A 34 -10.60 -10.76 3.67
N TYR A 35 -9.81 -9.75 4.03
CA TYR A 35 -10.17 -8.35 3.84
C TYR A 35 -10.09 -7.92 2.37
N GLU A 36 -9.06 -8.36 1.65
CA GLU A 36 -8.89 -8.14 0.22
C GLU A 36 -10.00 -8.83 -0.58
N ALA A 37 -10.37 -10.07 -0.22
CA ALA A 37 -11.45 -10.80 -0.86
C ALA A 37 -12.82 -10.13 -0.64
N LEU A 38 -13.08 -9.58 0.56
CA LEU A 38 -14.29 -8.78 0.81
C LEU A 38 -14.32 -7.55 -0.11
N THR A 39 -13.22 -6.80 -0.15
CA THR A 39 -13.11 -5.58 -0.97
C THR A 39 -13.28 -5.89 -2.46
N PHE A 40 -12.64 -6.95 -2.95
CA PHE A 40 -12.75 -7.42 -4.33
C PHE A 40 -14.18 -7.79 -4.71
N LYS A 41 -14.90 -8.50 -3.82
CA LYS A 41 -16.31 -8.84 -4.04
C LYS A 41 -17.18 -7.58 -4.17
N LEU A 42 -16.99 -6.59 -3.30
CA LEU A 42 -17.72 -5.33 -3.34
C LEU A 42 -17.44 -4.55 -4.63
N LEU A 43 -16.19 -4.55 -5.10
CA LEU A 43 -15.82 -3.94 -6.39
C LEU A 43 -16.55 -4.61 -7.55
N LEU A 44 -16.57 -5.94 -7.62
CA LEU A 44 -17.30 -6.66 -8.68
C LEU A 44 -18.80 -6.34 -8.67
N GLU A 45 -19.42 -6.37 -7.49
CA GLU A 45 -20.85 -6.04 -7.33
C GLU A 45 -21.14 -4.61 -7.79
N ARG A 46 -20.23 -3.67 -7.51
CA ARG A 46 -20.39 -2.27 -7.89
C ARG A 46 -20.19 -2.03 -9.38
N LEU A 47 -19.17 -2.63 -9.99
CA LEU A 47 -18.94 -2.55 -11.43
C LEU A 47 -20.17 -3.07 -12.21
N VAL A 48 -20.77 -4.17 -11.75
CA VAL A 48 -22.00 -4.69 -12.34
C VAL A 48 -23.16 -3.72 -12.17
N CYS A 49 -23.29 -3.08 -11.01
CA CYS A 49 -24.32 -2.05 -10.78
C CYS A 49 -24.21 -0.87 -11.76
N ILE A 50 -23.00 -0.49 -12.18
CA ILE A 50 -22.79 0.61 -13.14
C ILE A 50 -22.82 0.16 -14.62
N GLY A 51 -23.05 -1.13 -14.88
CA GLY A 51 -23.31 -1.65 -16.23
C GLY A 51 -22.25 -2.60 -16.79
N TYR A 52 -21.25 -3.00 -16.01
CA TYR A 52 -20.32 -4.05 -16.46
C TYR A 52 -21.04 -5.41 -16.61
N PRO A 53 -20.53 -6.29 -17.48
CA PRO A 53 -21.13 -7.60 -17.73
C PRO A 53 -21.20 -8.46 -16.45
N HIS A 54 -22.36 -9.10 -16.19
CA HIS A 54 -22.58 -9.89 -14.97
C HIS A 54 -21.62 -11.08 -14.84
N GLU A 55 -21.06 -11.56 -15.94
CA GLU A 55 -20.11 -12.66 -15.96
C GLU A 55 -18.84 -12.37 -15.14
N ILE A 56 -18.50 -11.11 -14.85
CA ILE A 56 -17.34 -10.78 -14.00
C ILE A 56 -17.53 -11.23 -12.54
N LEU A 57 -18.77 -11.43 -12.09
CA LEU A 57 -19.07 -11.93 -10.73
C LEU A 57 -18.57 -13.36 -10.49
N ARG A 58 -18.15 -14.07 -11.54
CA ARG A 58 -17.53 -15.41 -11.41
C ARG A 58 -16.13 -15.37 -10.82
N TYR A 59 -15.45 -14.23 -10.89
CA TYR A 59 -14.08 -14.12 -10.38
C TYR A 59 -14.07 -14.17 -8.85
N THR A 60 -13.09 -14.88 -8.31
CA THR A 60 -12.78 -14.92 -6.88
C THR A 60 -11.40 -14.34 -6.67
N TYR A 61 -11.21 -13.57 -5.61
CA TYR A 61 -9.91 -12.96 -5.32
C TYR A 61 -8.83 -14.03 -5.13
N ASP A 62 -7.73 -13.91 -5.90
CA ASP A 62 -6.55 -14.75 -5.77
C ASP A 62 -5.38 -13.92 -5.22
N PRO A 63 -4.97 -14.13 -3.95
CA PRO A 63 -3.88 -13.37 -3.33
C PRO A 63 -2.50 -13.70 -3.91
N THR A 64 -2.37 -14.73 -4.75
CA THR A 64 -1.06 -15.16 -5.29
C THR A 64 -0.60 -14.36 -6.51
N PHE A 65 -1.51 -13.59 -7.12
CA PHE A 65 -1.22 -12.77 -8.29
C PHE A 65 -0.73 -11.35 -7.95
N PRO A 66 -1.49 -10.52 -7.19
CA PRO A 66 -1.12 -9.12 -7.02
C PRO A 66 0.09 -8.98 -6.09
N THR A 67 0.96 -8.03 -6.40
CA THR A 67 2.05 -7.58 -5.52
C THR A 67 1.95 -6.07 -5.40
N ARG A 68 2.18 -5.52 -4.20
CA ARG A 68 2.12 -4.07 -3.98
C ARG A 68 3.22 -3.35 -4.77
N GLY A 69 2.89 -2.13 -5.23
CA GLY A 69 3.80 -1.26 -5.97
C GLY A 69 3.90 -1.57 -7.47
N LEU A 70 2.97 -2.35 -8.02
CA LEU A 70 2.82 -2.46 -9.48
C LEU A 70 2.36 -1.13 -10.09
N VAL A 71 2.63 -0.95 -11.37
CA VAL A 71 2.21 0.21 -12.17
C VAL A 71 1.19 -0.27 -13.19
N PHE A 72 0.01 0.34 -13.20
CA PHE A 72 -0.95 0.16 -14.28
C PHE A 72 -0.67 1.16 -15.41
N ASP A 73 -0.48 0.64 -16.61
CA ASP A 73 -0.41 1.41 -17.85
C ASP A 73 -1.82 1.59 -18.42
N ALA A 74 -2.35 2.81 -18.31
CA ALA A 74 -3.69 3.16 -18.78
C ALA A 74 -3.80 3.36 -20.30
N LEU A 75 -2.68 3.38 -21.03
CA LEU A 75 -2.69 3.41 -22.48
C LEU A 75 -2.82 2.00 -23.06
N TYR A 76 -2.11 1.02 -22.51
CA TYR A 76 -2.01 -0.33 -23.07
C TYR A 76 -2.59 -1.46 -22.20
N GLY A 77 -3.18 -1.13 -21.04
CA GLY A 77 -3.90 -2.09 -20.19
C GLY A 77 -2.99 -3.13 -19.53
N LYS A 78 -1.75 -2.73 -19.19
CA LYS A 78 -0.72 -3.64 -18.69
C LYS A 78 -0.38 -3.35 -17.24
N LEU A 79 -0.14 -4.40 -16.47
CA LEU A 79 0.45 -4.30 -15.14
C LEU A 79 1.96 -4.48 -15.26
N LEU A 80 2.73 -3.54 -14.72
CA LEU A 80 4.18 -3.49 -14.83
C LEU A 80 4.82 -3.52 -13.45
N LYS A 81 5.84 -4.35 -13.27
CA LYS A 81 6.81 -4.19 -12.18
C LYS A 81 7.99 -3.40 -12.72
N VAL A 82 8.32 -2.30 -12.06
CA VAL A 82 9.40 -1.39 -12.48
C VAL A 82 10.39 -1.16 -11.36
N ASP A 83 11.64 -0.86 -11.71
CA ASP A 83 12.64 -0.45 -10.74
C ASP A 83 12.51 1.03 -10.31
N SER A 84 13.44 1.50 -9.48
CA SER A 84 13.48 2.89 -9.01
C SER A 84 13.70 3.91 -10.12
N HIS A 85 14.24 3.50 -11.27
CA HIS A 85 14.52 4.36 -12.41
C HIS A 85 13.40 4.31 -13.46
N GLY A 86 12.44 3.40 -13.34
CA GLY A 86 11.37 3.23 -14.33
C GLY A 86 11.66 2.18 -15.39
N ASN A 87 12.71 1.37 -15.23
CA ASN A 87 12.95 0.25 -16.14
C ASN A 87 11.95 -0.87 -15.84
N VAL A 88 11.36 -1.43 -16.88
CA VAL A 88 10.38 -2.52 -16.79
C VAL A 88 11.09 -3.83 -16.47
N LEU A 89 10.76 -4.44 -15.35
CA LEU A 89 11.30 -5.73 -14.90
C LEU A 89 10.40 -6.89 -15.35
N LEU A 90 9.09 -6.68 -15.30
CA LEU A 90 8.05 -7.64 -15.63
C LEU A 90 6.82 -6.88 -16.15
N GLY A 91 6.08 -7.49 -17.07
CA GLY A 91 4.79 -6.99 -17.50
C GLY A 91 3.77 -8.12 -17.62
N ALA A 92 2.49 -7.82 -17.41
CA ALA A 92 1.39 -8.72 -17.64
C ALA A 92 0.26 -8.01 -18.38
N TYR A 93 -0.40 -8.72 -19.29
CA TYR A 93 -1.64 -8.33 -19.95
C TYR A 93 -2.71 -9.35 -19.58
N GLY A 94 -3.65 -8.94 -18.72
CA GLY A 94 -4.51 -9.87 -18.00
C GLY A 94 -3.67 -10.79 -17.11
N PHE A 95 -3.87 -12.10 -17.23
CA PHE A 95 -3.06 -13.11 -16.53
C PHE A 95 -1.86 -13.62 -17.33
N THR A 96 -1.61 -13.08 -18.53
CA THR A 96 -0.50 -13.50 -19.39
C THR A 96 0.71 -12.60 -19.19
N PHE A 97 1.84 -13.18 -18.77
CA PHE A 97 3.10 -12.46 -18.68
C PHE A 97 3.65 -12.14 -20.07
N LEU A 98 4.12 -10.90 -20.22
CA LEU A 98 4.77 -10.44 -21.45
C LEU A 98 6.16 -11.03 -21.55
N SER A 99 6.48 -11.55 -22.73
CA SER A 99 7.84 -11.89 -23.12
C SER A 99 8.72 -10.63 -23.20
N GLU A 100 10.04 -10.82 -23.18
CA GLU A 100 10.97 -9.71 -23.34
C GLU A 100 10.76 -8.97 -24.68
N GLY A 101 10.49 -9.70 -25.77
CA GLY A 101 10.21 -9.10 -27.08
C GLY A 101 8.95 -8.23 -27.07
N GLU A 102 7.89 -8.65 -26.38
CA GLU A 102 6.67 -7.85 -26.24
C GLU A 102 6.92 -6.60 -25.39
N ILE A 103 7.69 -6.71 -24.30
CA ILE A 103 8.08 -5.55 -23.50
C ILE A 103 8.83 -4.53 -24.37
N TRP A 104 9.79 -4.97 -25.19
CA TRP A 104 10.52 -4.08 -26.10
C TRP A 104 9.64 -3.44 -27.16
N SER A 105 8.60 -4.15 -27.62
CA SER A 105 7.64 -3.64 -28.59
C SER A 105 6.79 -2.50 -28.02
N PHE A 106 6.21 -2.71 -26.83
CA PHE A 106 5.34 -1.71 -26.19
C PHE A 106 6.11 -0.58 -25.49
N TYR A 107 7.29 -0.89 -24.96
CA TYR A 107 8.15 0.06 -24.24
C TYR A 107 9.53 0.10 -24.89
N PRO A 108 9.69 0.86 -26.00
CA PRO A 108 11.02 1.11 -26.56
C PRO A 108 11.94 1.67 -25.46
N SER A 109 13.13 1.09 -25.32
CA SER A 109 14.08 1.34 -24.20
C SER A 109 13.74 0.65 -22.88
N LYS A 110 12.72 -0.22 -22.81
CA LYS A 110 12.31 -0.95 -21.62
C LYS A 110 12.07 -0.02 -20.42
N PHE A 111 11.57 1.18 -20.67
CA PHE A 111 11.52 2.27 -19.71
C PHE A 111 10.17 2.98 -19.75
N ILE A 112 9.67 3.41 -18.59
CA ILE A 112 8.49 4.27 -18.45
C ILE A 112 8.80 5.53 -17.64
N GLN A 113 8.15 6.63 -18.00
CA GLN A 113 8.18 7.87 -17.23
C GLN A 113 7.14 7.79 -16.11
N ARG A 114 7.54 7.26 -14.94
CA ARG A 114 6.65 7.05 -13.78
C ARG A 114 5.94 8.31 -13.29
N ASP A 115 6.50 9.48 -13.56
CA ASP A 115 5.92 10.78 -13.19
C ASP A 115 4.83 11.26 -14.16
N ASP A 116 4.65 10.59 -15.31
CA ASP A 116 3.48 10.78 -16.17
C ASP A 116 2.25 10.10 -15.55
N LEU A 117 1.69 10.78 -14.56
CA LEU A 117 0.49 10.36 -13.83
C LEU A 117 -0.75 10.32 -14.70
N GLN A 118 -0.71 10.84 -15.94
CA GLN A 118 -1.81 10.62 -16.85
C GLN A 118 -1.78 9.18 -17.35
N CYS A 119 -0.61 8.64 -17.68
CA CYS A 119 -0.49 7.32 -18.28
C CYS A 119 -0.29 6.20 -17.24
N PHE A 120 0.51 6.45 -16.21
CA PHE A 120 0.99 5.42 -15.30
C PHE A 120 0.51 5.64 -13.87
N TYR A 121 -0.12 4.61 -13.30
CA TYR A 121 -0.69 4.66 -11.95
C TYR A 121 -0.01 3.65 -11.05
N ILE A 122 0.59 4.13 -9.95
CA ILE A 122 1.35 3.27 -9.03
C ILE A 122 0.44 2.81 -7.89
N LEU A 123 0.27 1.49 -7.78
CA LEU A 123 -0.62 0.80 -6.84
C LEU A 123 0.14 0.49 -5.53
N ASN A 124 0.44 1.54 -4.75
CA ASN A 124 1.40 1.49 -3.63
C ASN A 124 0.83 1.10 -2.26
N MET A 125 -0.50 1.04 -2.09
CA MET A 125 -1.17 0.72 -0.83
C MET A 125 -1.64 -0.74 -0.82
N LEU A 126 -1.74 -1.34 0.37
CA LEU A 126 -2.35 -2.66 0.54
C LEU A 126 -3.82 -2.66 0.10
N PHE A 127 -4.51 -1.53 0.29
CA PHE A 127 -5.84 -1.29 -0.29
C PHE A 127 -5.89 -1.41 -1.82
N ASN A 128 -4.76 -1.29 -2.53
CA ASN A 128 -4.74 -1.43 -3.98
C ASN A 128 -4.65 -2.90 -4.45
N LEU A 129 -4.41 -3.88 -3.57
CA LEU A 129 -4.28 -5.28 -3.99
C LEU A 129 -5.56 -5.84 -4.66
N PRO A 130 -6.78 -5.58 -4.16
CA PRO A 130 -8.02 -6.00 -4.82
C PRO A 130 -8.18 -5.42 -6.22
N GLU A 131 -7.99 -4.11 -6.41
CA GLU A 131 -8.10 -3.47 -7.73
C GLU A 131 -6.96 -3.91 -8.67
N THR A 132 -5.75 -4.16 -8.16
CA THR A 132 -4.62 -4.71 -8.93
C THR A 132 -5.02 -6.03 -9.57
N TYR A 133 -5.60 -6.94 -8.79
CA TYR A 133 -6.09 -8.21 -9.31
C TYR A 133 -7.28 -8.01 -10.25
N LEU A 134 -8.20 -7.10 -9.93
CA LEU A 134 -9.37 -6.79 -10.76
C LEU A 134 -8.99 -6.26 -12.14
N TYR A 135 -7.95 -5.42 -12.25
CA TYR A 135 -7.46 -4.98 -13.55
C TYR A 135 -7.03 -6.16 -14.43
N ALA A 136 -6.32 -7.14 -13.86
CA ALA A 136 -5.97 -8.35 -14.58
C ALA A 136 -7.20 -9.18 -14.96
N CYS A 137 -8.17 -9.35 -14.04
CA CYS A 137 -9.44 -10.03 -14.33
C CYS A 137 -10.21 -9.38 -15.49
N LEU A 138 -10.33 -8.05 -15.49
CA LEU A 138 -11.09 -7.34 -16.51
C LEU A 138 -10.38 -7.40 -17.87
N VAL A 139 -9.06 -7.17 -17.90
CA VAL A 139 -8.28 -7.29 -19.14
C VAL A 139 -8.36 -8.71 -19.70
N ASP A 140 -8.23 -9.73 -18.86
CA ASP A 140 -8.40 -11.14 -19.26
C ASP A 140 -9.82 -11.42 -19.80
N PHE A 141 -10.85 -10.97 -19.06
CA PHE A 141 -12.26 -11.15 -19.43
C PHE A 141 -12.58 -10.55 -20.80
N PHE A 142 -12.27 -9.26 -21.00
CA PHE A 142 -12.60 -8.58 -22.25
C PHE A 142 -11.77 -9.11 -23.42
N SER A 143 -10.50 -9.48 -23.18
CA SER A 143 -9.64 -10.04 -24.22
C SER A 143 -10.10 -11.41 -24.71
N GLY A 144 -10.64 -12.24 -23.80
CA GLY A 144 -11.17 -13.57 -24.10
C GLY A 144 -12.64 -13.61 -24.52
N CYS A 145 -13.37 -12.49 -24.44
CA CYS A 145 -14.80 -12.45 -24.74
C CYS A 145 -15.05 -12.09 -26.21
N SER A 146 -15.62 -13.02 -26.97
CA SER A 146 -15.92 -12.85 -28.41
C SER A 146 -16.89 -11.71 -28.74
N ARG A 147 -17.58 -11.14 -27.75
CA ARG A 147 -18.44 -9.95 -27.93
C ARG A 147 -17.63 -8.68 -28.19
N TYR A 148 -16.37 -8.65 -27.76
CA TYR A 148 -15.51 -7.47 -27.82
C TYR A 148 -14.41 -7.69 -28.85
N THR A 149 -14.14 -6.67 -29.67
CA THR A 149 -12.97 -6.65 -30.55
C THR A 149 -11.81 -6.01 -29.80
N ASN A 150 -10.67 -6.70 -29.74
CA ASN A 150 -9.44 -6.19 -29.16
C ASN A 150 -8.88 -5.05 -30.01
N CYS A 151 -8.54 -3.93 -29.38
CA CYS A 151 -7.84 -2.79 -29.98
C CYS A 151 -6.58 -2.48 -29.18
N ASP A 152 -5.64 -1.74 -29.76
CA ASP A 152 -4.35 -1.46 -29.12
C ASP A 152 -4.48 -0.77 -27.76
N THR A 153 -5.53 0.06 -27.59
CA THR A 153 -5.74 0.88 -26.38
C THR A 153 -7.09 0.60 -25.68
N GLY A 154 -7.72 -0.54 -25.96
CA GLY A 154 -8.97 -0.92 -25.31
C GLY A 154 -9.79 -1.95 -26.09
N TYR A 155 -11.10 -1.89 -25.92
CA TYR A 155 -12.05 -2.86 -26.50
C TYR A 155 -13.22 -2.17 -27.20
N GLN A 156 -13.62 -2.71 -28.35
CA GLN A 156 -14.77 -2.22 -29.12
C GLN A 156 -15.94 -3.21 -29.04
N HIS A 157 -17.15 -2.72 -28.76
CA HIS A 157 -18.40 -3.48 -28.89
C HIS A 157 -19.46 -2.65 -29.63
N GLY A 158 -19.73 -3.01 -30.90
CA GLY A 158 -20.62 -2.21 -31.75
C GLY A 158 -20.08 -0.80 -31.93
N ASN A 159 -20.83 0.22 -31.49
CA ASN A 159 -20.44 1.63 -31.53
C ASN A 159 -19.82 2.14 -30.21
N LEU A 160 -19.55 1.24 -29.26
CA LEU A 160 -19.00 1.59 -27.95
C LEU A 160 -17.53 1.21 -27.89
N PHE A 161 -16.67 2.19 -27.58
CA PHE A 161 -15.26 2.00 -27.32
C PHE A 161 -14.97 2.17 -25.83
N MET A 162 -14.33 1.19 -25.21
CA MET A 162 -13.88 1.24 -23.83
C MET A 162 -12.36 1.21 -23.80
N SER A 163 -11.74 2.36 -23.53
CA SER A 163 -10.30 2.46 -23.37
C SER A 163 -9.82 1.82 -22.06
N PHE A 164 -8.55 1.40 -22.00
CA PHE A 164 -7.96 0.95 -20.73
C PHE A 164 -7.96 2.06 -19.66
N ARG A 165 -7.81 3.33 -20.08
CA ARG A 165 -7.93 4.49 -19.19
C ARG A 165 -9.31 4.62 -18.57
N SER A 166 -10.38 4.53 -19.38
CA SER A 166 -11.75 4.60 -18.86
C SER A 166 -12.05 3.42 -17.94
N LEU A 167 -11.60 2.21 -18.30
CA LEU A 167 -11.71 1.05 -17.43
C LEU A 167 -10.99 1.25 -16.10
N PHE A 168 -9.79 1.82 -16.12
CA PHE A 168 -9.04 2.18 -14.92
C PHE A 168 -9.79 3.19 -14.05
N GLN A 169 -10.35 4.22 -14.69
CA GLN A 169 -11.10 5.27 -14.02
C GLN A 169 -12.34 4.69 -13.32
N ASP A 170 -13.10 3.83 -14.00
CA ASP A 170 -14.30 3.19 -13.43
C ASP A 170 -13.97 2.38 -12.17
N VAL A 171 -12.91 1.56 -12.21
CA VAL A 171 -12.46 0.78 -11.04
C VAL A 171 -11.98 1.68 -9.91
N THR A 172 -11.21 2.73 -10.23
CA THR A 172 -10.68 3.67 -9.24
C THR A 172 -11.81 4.45 -8.57
N ASP A 173 -12.80 4.91 -9.33
CA ASP A 173 -13.97 5.62 -8.82
C ASP A 173 -14.84 4.71 -7.96
N ASP A 174 -14.97 3.44 -8.33
CA ASP A 174 -15.67 2.44 -7.54
C ASP A 174 -14.96 2.13 -6.23
N MET A 175 -13.62 2.00 -6.25
CA MET A 175 -12.82 1.81 -5.04
C MET A 175 -12.92 3.02 -4.10
N ASN A 176 -12.81 4.23 -4.66
CA ASN A 176 -13.02 5.47 -3.91
C ASN A 176 -14.42 5.51 -3.29
N ASN A 177 -15.45 5.12 -4.05
CA ASN A 177 -16.81 5.12 -3.53
C ASN A 177 -17.02 4.07 -2.42
N ILE A 178 -16.44 2.87 -2.54
CA ILE A 178 -16.51 1.84 -1.49
C ILE A 178 -15.91 2.38 -0.18
N HIS A 179 -14.82 3.14 -0.25
CA HIS A 179 -14.23 3.79 0.90
C HIS A 179 -15.05 4.98 1.43
N GLN A 180 -15.60 5.82 0.55
CA GLN A 180 -16.32 7.04 0.92
C GLN A 180 -17.75 6.78 1.41
N SER A 181 -18.47 5.84 0.78
CA SER A 181 -19.82 5.43 1.18
C SER A 181 -19.82 4.73 2.53
N GLY A 182 -18.67 4.15 2.92
CA GLY A 182 -18.52 3.41 4.17
C GLY A 182 -18.97 1.95 4.08
N CYS A 183 -19.40 1.45 2.93
CA CYS A 183 -19.94 0.08 2.84
C CYS A 183 -18.92 -1.01 3.21
N LEU A 184 -17.65 -0.86 2.81
CA LEU A 184 -16.57 -1.76 3.23
C LEU A 184 -16.37 -1.69 4.75
N LYS A 185 -16.41 -0.48 5.31
CA LYS A 185 -16.24 -0.25 6.75
C LYS A 185 -17.38 -0.90 7.54
N GLU A 186 -18.63 -0.71 7.12
CA GLU A 186 -19.81 -1.35 7.73
C GLU A 186 -19.65 -2.87 7.77
N LYS A 187 -19.36 -3.50 6.63
CA LYS A 187 -19.14 -4.96 6.55
C LYS A 187 -17.95 -5.45 7.35
N THR A 188 -16.92 -4.62 7.51
CA THR A 188 -15.78 -4.93 8.36
C THR A 188 -16.19 -4.95 9.84
N LEU A 189 -17.04 -3.99 10.26
CA LEU A 189 -17.52 -3.90 11.63
C LEU A 189 -18.51 -5.02 12.00
N GLU A 190 -19.20 -5.61 11.02
CA GLU A 190 -20.08 -6.77 11.23
C GLU A 190 -19.32 -8.02 11.75
N ASP A 191 -18.04 -8.17 11.41
CA ASP A 191 -17.21 -9.31 11.81
C ASP A 191 -15.73 -8.91 11.96
N LEU A 192 -15.43 -8.17 13.02
CA LEU A 192 -14.08 -7.69 13.31
C LEU A 192 -13.07 -8.82 13.56
N GLU A 193 -13.52 -9.95 14.10
CA GLU A 193 -12.65 -11.10 14.36
C GLU A 193 -12.16 -11.72 13.05
N LYS A 194 -13.01 -11.77 12.04
CA LYS A 194 -12.62 -12.26 10.72
C LYS A 194 -11.68 -11.33 9.97
N TYR A 195 -11.81 -10.01 10.15
CA TYR A 195 -11.14 -9.04 9.29
C TYR A 195 -9.97 -8.27 9.93
N VAL A 196 -9.87 -8.20 11.26
CA VAL A 196 -8.87 -7.38 11.94
C VAL A 196 -8.05 -8.22 12.91
N GLU A 197 -6.73 -8.19 12.74
CA GLU A 197 -5.78 -8.80 13.67
C GLU A 197 -5.79 -8.09 15.01
N LYS A 198 -5.63 -8.88 16.08
CA LYS A 198 -5.71 -8.41 17.46
C LYS A 198 -4.44 -8.82 18.18
N ASP A 199 -3.69 -7.84 18.69
CA ASP A 199 -2.44 -8.09 19.42
C ASP A 199 -2.51 -7.56 20.86
N PRO A 200 -2.46 -8.43 21.89
CA PRO A 200 -2.52 -8.01 23.29
C PRO A 200 -1.32 -7.16 23.73
N ARG A 201 -0.23 -7.13 22.94
CA ARG A 201 0.97 -6.34 23.22
C ARG A 201 0.80 -4.87 22.82
N LEU A 202 -0.18 -4.53 21.99
CA LEU A 202 -0.40 -3.16 21.52
C LEU A 202 -0.64 -2.17 22.68
N PRO A 203 -1.55 -2.42 23.63
CA PRO A 203 -1.70 -1.58 24.82
C PRO A 203 -0.39 -1.43 25.62
N ILE A 204 0.39 -2.50 25.75
CA ILE A 204 1.66 -2.49 26.51
C ILE A 204 2.67 -1.57 25.81
N LEU A 205 2.80 -1.68 24.49
CA LEU A 205 3.70 -0.86 23.70
C LEU A 205 3.36 0.63 23.81
N LEU A 206 2.10 0.99 23.60
CA LEU A 206 1.65 2.39 23.68
C LEU A 206 1.75 2.94 25.10
N GLY A 207 1.52 2.11 26.13
CA GLY A 207 1.77 2.47 27.53
C GLY A 207 3.23 2.88 27.77
N LYS A 208 4.18 2.05 27.33
CA LYS A 208 5.62 2.33 27.45
C LYS A 208 6.05 3.56 26.65
N MET A 209 5.50 3.77 25.46
CA MET A 209 5.77 4.98 24.67
C MET A 209 5.27 6.24 25.36
N LYS A 210 4.10 6.16 26.00
CA LYS A 210 3.53 7.27 26.77
C LYS A 210 4.31 7.59 28.05
N GLU A 211 4.96 6.59 28.66
CA GLU A 211 5.91 6.82 29.76
C GLU A 211 7.18 7.56 29.29
N ALA A 212 7.62 7.33 28.04
CA ALA A 212 8.84 7.90 27.49
C ALA A 212 8.63 9.26 26.79
N GLY A 213 7.43 9.56 26.31
CA GLY A 213 7.13 10.77 25.56
C GLY A 213 5.64 10.90 25.24
N LYS A 214 5.32 11.80 24.30
CA LYS A 214 3.93 11.99 23.86
C LYS A 214 3.55 10.96 22.80
N VAL A 215 2.27 10.62 22.72
CA VAL A 215 1.74 9.70 21.71
C VAL A 215 0.56 10.35 21.00
N PHE A 216 0.49 10.29 19.67
CA PHE A 216 -0.66 10.78 18.92
C PHE A 216 -1.11 9.82 17.83
N LEU A 217 -2.41 9.90 17.52
CA LEU A 217 -3.02 9.25 16.38
C LEU A 217 -3.36 10.31 15.33
N ALA A 218 -2.97 10.08 14.08
CA ALA A 218 -3.33 10.91 12.93
C ALA A 218 -3.73 10.00 11.77
N THR A 219 -5.04 9.82 11.58
CA THR A 219 -5.59 8.84 10.64
C THR A 219 -6.52 9.50 9.61
N ASN A 220 -6.60 8.93 8.41
CA ASN A 220 -7.55 9.35 7.37
C ASN A 220 -8.98 8.89 7.68
N SER A 221 -9.13 7.89 8.54
CA SER A 221 -10.44 7.35 8.90
C SER A 221 -11.25 8.32 9.76
N SER A 222 -12.58 8.25 9.59
CA SER A 222 -13.56 9.00 10.39
C SER A 222 -13.63 8.50 11.83
N TYR A 223 -14.05 9.37 12.75
CA TYR A 223 -14.13 9.03 14.17
C TYR A 223 -14.94 7.77 14.49
N ASN A 224 -16.12 7.58 13.90
CA ASN A 224 -16.97 6.42 14.23
C ASN A 224 -16.27 5.09 13.93
N TYR A 225 -15.67 5.00 12.74
CA TYR A 225 -14.89 3.84 12.35
C TYR A 225 -13.64 3.66 13.23
N THR A 226 -12.87 4.74 13.44
CA THR A 226 -11.70 4.72 14.32
C THR A 226 -12.06 4.27 15.74
N ASN A 227 -13.17 4.76 16.29
CA ASN A 227 -13.61 4.40 17.63
C ASN A 227 -13.98 2.92 17.71
N ALA A 228 -14.68 2.38 16.71
CA ALA A 228 -15.05 0.96 16.67
C ALA A 228 -13.82 0.04 16.57
N ILE A 229 -12.92 0.32 15.62
CA ILE A 229 -11.68 -0.44 15.42
C ILE A 229 -10.79 -0.38 16.65
N MET A 230 -10.52 0.82 17.18
CA MET A 230 -9.65 0.99 18.35
C MET A 230 -10.28 0.40 19.62
N THR A 231 -11.61 0.43 19.77
CA THR A 231 -12.26 -0.26 20.89
C THR A 231 -12.06 -1.77 20.80
N TYR A 232 -12.20 -2.34 19.60
CA TYR A 232 -11.94 -3.76 19.36
C TYR A 232 -10.49 -4.11 19.66
N LEU A 233 -9.50 -3.39 19.12
CA LEU A 233 -8.07 -3.66 19.34
C LEU A 233 -7.69 -3.67 20.84
N PHE A 234 -8.35 -2.85 21.66
CA PHE A 234 -8.05 -2.72 23.09
C PHE A 234 -8.92 -3.59 24.01
N SER A 235 -9.86 -4.37 23.46
CA SER A 235 -10.77 -5.21 24.25
C SER A 235 -10.16 -6.52 24.77
N ILE A 236 -8.88 -6.85 24.49
CA ILE A 236 -8.26 -8.15 24.88
C ILE A 236 -7.89 -8.22 26.36
N SER A 237 -7.77 -7.11 27.07
CA SER A 237 -7.21 -7.12 28.42
C SER A 237 -8.23 -7.54 29.49
N GLU A 238 -8.69 -8.79 29.45
CA GLU A 238 -9.37 -9.43 30.57
C GLU A 238 -8.40 -9.86 31.68
N ALA A 239 -7.11 -10.07 31.37
CA ALA A 239 -6.17 -10.59 32.35
C ALA A 239 -5.48 -9.52 33.23
N GLU A 240 -4.98 -8.39 32.68
CA GLU A 240 -4.08 -7.52 33.47
C GLU A 240 -4.03 -6.01 33.11
N ALA A 241 -4.96 -5.43 32.33
CA ALA A 241 -4.86 -3.99 31.99
C ALA A 241 -6.14 -3.19 32.19
N SER A 242 -6.40 -2.75 33.43
CA SER A 242 -7.16 -1.54 33.86
C SER A 242 -8.48 -1.13 33.19
N GLY A 243 -9.04 -1.84 32.20
CA GLY A 243 -10.26 -1.45 31.47
C GLY A 243 -10.20 -0.05 30.84
N ARG A 244 -9.01 0.55 30.66
CA ARG A 244 -8.90 1.96 30.26
C ARG A 244 -9.26 2.14 28.79
N PRO A 245 -10.02 3.20 28.44
CA PRO A 245 -10.43 3.45 27.06
C PRO A 245 -9.21 3.70 26.16
N TRP A 246 -9.25 3.23 24.91
CA TRP A 246 -8.15 3.38 23.94
C TRP A 246 -7.67 4.84 23.79
N ARG A 247 -8.59 5.81 23.92
CA ARG A 247 -8.28 7.25 23.86
C ARG A 247 -7.26 7.70 24.90
N SER A 248 -7.24 7.05 26.07
CA SER A 248 -6.30 7.37 27.16
C SER A 248 -4.84 7.04 26.84
N TYR A 249 -4.57 6.27 25.78
CA TYR A 249 -3.21 5.97 25.32
C TYR A 249 -2.60 7.08 24.45
N PHE A 250 -3.40 8.06 24.06
CA PHE A 250 -3.00 9.14 23.16
C PHE A 250 -3.11 10.50 23.87
N ASP A 251 -2.11 11.34 23.68
CA ASP A 251 -2.13 12.74 24.10
C ASP A 251 -2.90 13.60 23.10
N LEU A 252 -2.89 13.22 21.82
CA LEU A 252 -3.66 13.88 20.76
C LEU A 252 -4.25 12.84 19.79
N ILE A 253 -5.50 13.04 19.39
CA ILE A 253 -6.19 12.18 18.41
C ILE A 253 -6.74 13.08 17.31
N VAL A 254 -6.32 12.83 16.07
CA VAL A 254 -6.77 13.55 14.88
C VAL A 254 -7.28 12.53 13.86
N VAL A 255 -8.56 12.64 13.51
CA VAL A 255 -9.23 11.85 12.48
C VAL A 255 -9.41 12.68 11.21
N ASP A 256 -9.86 12.06 10.12
CA ASP A 256 -10.14 12.75 8.84
C ASP A 256 -8.97 13.61 8.33
N THR A 257 -7.73 13.16 8.53
CA THR A 257 -6.53 13.99 8.25
C THR A 257 -6.31 14.29 6.76
N GLN A 258 -6.87 13.50 5.84
CA GLN A 258 -6.71 13.66 4.38
C GLN A 258 -5.23 13.67 3.94
N LYS A 259 -4.39 12.82 4.52
CA LYS A 259 -3.00 12.62 4.09
C LYS A 259 -2.99 12.25 2.59
N PRO A 260 -2.09 12.84 1.78
CA PRO A 260 -0.91 13.63 2.18
C PRO A 260 -1.14 15.12 2.41
N HIS A 261 -2.35 15.65 2.17
CA HIS A 261 -2.63 17.09 2.28
C HIS A 261 -2.38 17.61 3.71
N PHE A 262 -2.61 16.76 4.71
CA PHE A 262 -2.25 16.97 6.11
C PHE A 262 -0.81 17.49 6.36
N PHE A 263 0.18 16.97 5.61
CA PHE A 263 1.59 17.32 5.77
C PHE A 263 1.99 18.60 5.01
N ALA A 264 1.04 19.24 4.33
CA ALA A 264 1.21 20.47 3.60
C ALA A 264 0.29 21.55 4.20
N GLU A 265 -0.66 22.07 3.43
CA GLU A 265 -1.59 23.11 3.88
C GLU A 265 -2.60 22.59 4.91
N GLY A 266 -2.98 21.31 4.82
CA GLY A 266 -4.02 20.72 5.64
C GLY A 266 -5.39 21.38 5.44
N VAL A 267 -6.33 21.03 6.31
CA VAL A 267 -7.69 21.59 6.29
C VAL A 267 -7.99 22.27 7.62
N VAL A 268 -9.16 22.91 7.72
CA VAL A 268 -9.62 23.50 8.97
C VAL A 268 -9.67 22.47 10.09
N LEU A 269 -9.08 22.78 11.24
CA LEU A 269 -9.18 21.95 12.44
C LEU A 269 -10.58 22.06 13.05
N ARG A 270 -11.21 20.91 13.27
CA ARG A 270 -12.52 20.77 13.90
C ARG A 270 -12.41 19.93 15.16
N GLN A 271 -13.40 20.05 16.04
CA GLN A 271 -13.54 19.17 17.21
C GLN A 271 -14.67 18.17 16.96
N VAL A 272 -14.47 16.92 17.35
CA VAL A 272 -15.48 15.86 17.27
C VAL A 272 -16.29 15.83 18.57
N ASN A 273 -17.62 15.82 18.45
CA ASN A 273 -18.50 15.41 19.52
C ASN A 273 -18.45 13.88 19.61
N THR A 274 -17.80 13.34 20.64
CA THR A 274 -17.53 11.89 20.74
C THR A 274 -18.76 11.05 21.06
N ASP A 275 -19.84 11.66 21.54
CA ASP A 275 -21.08 10.94 21.87
C ASP A 275 -21.92 10.69 20.61
N SER A 276 -21.96 11.66 19.70
CA SER A 276 -22.69 11.57 18.42
C SER A 276 -21.83 11.18 17.23
N GLY A 277 -20.51 11.30 17.35
CA GLY A 277 -19.54 11.13 16.27
C GLY A 277 -19.51 12.24 15.22
N LYS A 278 -20.28 13.32 15.44
CA LYS A 278 -20.37 14.45 14.51
C LYS A 278 -19.37 15.55 14.85
N LEU A 279 -19.06 16.40 13.87
CA LEU A 279 -18.20 17.56 14.09
C LEU A 279 -18.99 18.71 14.72
N TYR A 280 -18.37 19.40 15.68
CA TYR A 280 -18.85 20.71 16.10
C TYR A 280 -18.71 21.72 14.95
N VAL A 281 -19.66 22.65 14.88
CA VAL A 281 -19.65 23.73 13.88
C VAL A 281 -18.62 24.78 14.30
N GLY A 282 -17.76 25.18 13.35
CA GLY A 282 -16.72 26.20 13.55
C GLY A 282 -15.31 25.62 13.66
N THR A 283 -14.31 26.48 13.49
CA THR A 283 -12.89 26.13 13.64
C THR A 283 -12.53 26.01 15.12
N TYR A 284 -11.79 24.97 15.50
CA TYR A 284 -11.26 24.85 16.86
C TYR A 284 -10.11 25.84 17.06
N THR A 285 -10.24 26.73 18.06
CA THR A 285 -9.21 27.74 18.43
C THR A 285 -8.80 27.64 19.90
N GLY A 286 -9.19 26.56 20.58
CA GLY A 286 -8.88 26.35 21.99
C GLY A 286 -7.46 25.82 22.22
N PRO A 287 -7.01 25.77 23.49
CA PRO A 287 -5.75 25.12 23.84
C PRO A 287 -5.84 23.59 23.67
N HIS A 288 -4.71 22.90 23.74
CA HIS A 288 -4.72 21.43 23.82
C HIS A 288 -5.49 20.95 25.06
N GLN A 289 -6.38 19.97 24.85
CA GLN A 289 -7.16 19.33 25.90
C GLN A 289 -6.99 17.82 25.82
N HIS A 290 -6.76 17.19 26.98
CA HIS A 290 -6.59 15.75 27.08
C HIS A 290 -7.87 15.02 26.67
N CYS A 291 -7.74 13.89 25.96
CA CYS A 291 -8.84 13.05 25.46
C CYS A 291 -9.81 13.70 24.46
N VAL A 292 -9.57 14.95 24.04
CA VAL A 292 -10.34 15.55 22.94
C VAL A 292 -9.91 14.97 21.60
N VAL A 293 -10.90 14.74 20.74
CA VAL A 293 -10.71 14.24 19.39
C VAL A 293 -10.90 15.39 18.41
N TYR A 294 -9.93 15.55 17.53
CA TYR A 294 -9.92 16.55 16.47
C TYR A 294 -10.16 15.88 15.12
N SER A 295 -10.62 16.67 14.14
CA SER A 295 -10.84 16.24 12.76
C SER A 295 -10.19 17.24 11.81
N GLY A 296 -9.50 16.74 10.78
CA GLY A 296 -8.80 17.54 9.80
C GLY A 296 -7.49 18.14 10.33
N GLY A 297 -7.32 19.45 10.19
CA GLY A 297 -6.10 20.15 10.60
C GLY A 297 -4.89 19.90 9.68
N SER A 298 -3.71 20.20 10.21
CA SER A 298 -2.41 19.98 9.55
C SER A 298 -1.38 19.41 10.53
N SER A 299 -0.27 18.93 9.99
CA SER A 299 0.88 18.49 10.79
C SER A 299 1.46 19.59 11.67
N ASP A 300 1.38 20.85 11.23
CA ASP A 300 1.86 22.01 11.97
C ASP A 300 1.02 22.23 13.23
N MET A 301 -0.31 22.09 13.10
CA MET A 301 -1.22 22.18 14.25
C MET A 301 -0.97 21.06 15.27
N VAL A 302 -0.64 19.85 14.81
CA VAL A 302 -0.21 18.76 15.72
C VAL A 302 1.07 19.14 16.46
N CYS A 303 2.04 19.72 15.76
CA CYS A 303 3.30 20.18 16.35
C CYS A 303 3.07 21.28 17.39
N GLU A 304 2.18 22.24 17.11
CA GLU A 304 1.80 23.31 18.03
C GLU A 304 1.10 22.78 19.28
N LEU A 305 0.05 21.96 19.11
CA LEU A 305 -0.73 21.39 20.22
C LEU A 305 0.13 20.50 21.14
N LEU A 306 1.08 19.77 20.57
CA LEU A 306 1.97 18.88 21.31
C LEU A 306 3.29 19.56 21.72
N GLY A 307 3.61 20.76 21.25
CA GLY A 307 4.87 21.44 21.52
C GLY A 307 6.11 20.63 21.10
N VAL A 308 6.04 19.94 19.97
CA VAL A 308 7.12 19.10 19.41
C VAL A 308 7.29 19.39 17.93
N TRP A 309 8.51 19.26 17.40
CA TRP A 309 8.80 19.68 16.03
C TRP A 309 9.78 18.74 15.34
N GLY A 310 9.61 18.59 14.02
CA GLY A 310 10.61 17.98 13.15
C GLY A 310 11.15 16.63 13.66
N LYS A 311 12.43 16.62 14.03
CA LYS A 311 13.18 15.41 14.40
C LYS A 311 12.80 14.82 15.76
N ASP A 312 12.01 15.53 16.57
CA ASP A 312 11.47 15.04 17.84
C ASP A 312 10.37 13.99 17.64
N ILE A 313 9.80 13.93 16.43
CA ILE A 313 8.65 13.08 16.09
C ILE A 313 9.12 11.85 15.32
N LEU A 314 8.71 10.67 15.77
CA LEU A 314 8.74 9.43 15.01
C LEU A 314 7.32 9.10 14.56
N TYR A 315 7.04 9.27 13.27
CA TYR A 315 5.76 8.90 12.66
C TYR A 315 5.82 7.50 12.06
N ILE A 316 4.83 6.68 12.42
CA ILE A 316 4.73 5.26 12.11
C ILE A 316 3.48 5.08 11.24
N GLY A 317 3.67 4.56 10.03
CA GLY A 317 2.60 4.37 9.05
C GLY A 317 2.98 3.34 7.99
N ASP A 318 2.02 2.84 7.24
CA ASP A 318 2.21 1.86 6.15
C ASP A 318 2.26 2.53 4.77
N HIS A 319 1.67 3.71 4.60
CA HIS A 319 1.61 4.35 3.30
C HIS A 319 2.93 5.06 2.96
N ILE A 320 3.76 4.39 2.13
CA ILE A 320 5.10 4.89 1.75
C ILE A 320 5.11 6.32 1.23
N PHE A 321 4.08 6.73 0.47
CA PHE A 321 3.98 8.08 -0.06
C PHE A 321 3.33 9.04 0.94
N GLY A 322 2.11 8.72 1.37
CA GLY A 322 1.28 9.63 2.16
C GLY A 322 1.79 9.85 3.57
N ASP A 323 2.30 8.80 4.23
CA ASP A 323 2.80 8.86 5.60
C ASP A 323 4.29 9.12 5.65
N ILE A 324 5.08 8.36 4.89
CA ILE A 324 6.53 8.34 5.07
C ILE A 324 7.22 9.41 4.23
N LEU A 325 7.02 9.42 2.91
CA LEU A 325 7.72 10.36 2.02
C LEU A 325 7.31 11.81 2.30
N LYS A 326 6.01 12.07 2.51
CA LYS A 326 5.48 13.42 2.70
C LYS A 326 5.82 13.99 4.08
N SER A 327 5.65 13.24 5.16
CA SER A 327 6.11 13.69 6.49
C SER A 327 7.63 13.94 6.50
N LYS A 328 8.41 13.10 5.80
CA LYS A 328 9.86 13.29 5.72
C LYS A 328 10.25 14.54 4.94
N LYS A 329 9.71 14.72 3.73
CA LYS A 329 10.11 15.80 2.82
C LYS A 329 9.54 17.16 3.22
N ARG A 330 8.30 17.21 3.74
CA ARG A 330 7.64 18.47 4.11
C ARG A 330 7.97 18.91 5.52
N GLN A 331 8.02 17.96 6.46
CA GLN A 331 8.09 18.27 7.90
C GLN A 331 9.41 17.83 8.57
N GLY A 332 10.26 17.09 7.86
CA GLY A 332 11.54 16.62 8.41
C GLY A 332 11.40 15.56 9.50
N TRP A 333 10.22 14.97 9.67
CA TRP A 333 9.91 13.97 10.69
C TRP A 333 10.83 12.74 10.57
N ARG A 334 11.00 12.02 11.69
CA ARG A 334 11.56 10.66 11.66
C ARG A 334 10.44 9.70 11.30
N THR A 335 10.77 8.63 10.60
CA THR A 335 9.77 7.77 9.97
C THR A 335 10.06 6.31 10.26
N CYS A 336 9.02 5.55 10.57
CA CYS A 336 9.02 4.10 10.63
C CYS A 336 7.96 3.59 9.65
N LEU A 337 8.36 2.79 8.67
CA LEU A 337 7.43 2.20 7.71
C LEU A 337 6.99 0.83 8.23
N VAL A 338 5.68 0.62 8.35
CA VAL A 338 5.10 -0.70 8.57
C VAL A 338 4.95 -1.39 7.21
N VAL A 339 5.50 -2.60 7.09
CA VAL A 339 5.42 -3.43 5.87
C VAL A 339 4.88 -4.79 6.30
N PRO A 340 3.54 -4.98 6.32
CA PRO A 340 2.92 -6.22 6.78
C PRO A 340 3.42 -7.47 6.04
N GLU A 341 3.71 -7.35 4.75
CA GLU A 341 4.15 -8.47 3.90
C GLU A 341 5.57 -8.94 4.24
N LEU A 342 6.38 -8.10 4.89
CA LEU A 342 7.81 -8.35 5.12
C LEU A 342 8.05 -9.62 5.95
N SER A 343 7.15 -9.98 6.86
CA SER A 343 7.29 -11.22 7.63
C SER A 343 7.32 -12.44 6.73
N TRP A 344 6.38 -12.52 5.79
CA TRP A 344 6.28 -13.62 4.83
C TRP A 344 7.42 -13.56 3.80
N GLU A 345 7.75 -12.37 3.32
CA GLU A 345 8.86 -12.20 2.36
C GLU A 345 10.22 -12.58 2.95
N LEU A 346 10.46 -12.31 4.24
CA LEU A 346 11.67 -12.76 4.93
C LEU A 346 11.75 -14.28 5.02
N ASP A 347 10.62 -14.95 5.32
CA ASP A 347 10.58 -16.41 5.36
C ASP A 347 10.88 -17.02 3.98
N ILE A 348 10.33 -16.46 2.89
CA ILE A 348 10.69 -16.86 1.52
C ILE A 348 12.16 -16.56 1.23
N TRP A 349 12.65 -15.36 1.56
CA TRP A 349 14.03 -14.97 1.31
C TRP A 349 15.02 -15.90 2.02
N ALA A 350 14.70 -16.33 3.23
CA ALA A 350 15.51 -17.30 3.97
C ALA A 350 15.52 -18.69 3.30
N GLN A 351 14.39 -19.12 2.74
CA GLN A 351 14.28 -20.39 2.00
C GLN A 351 15.02 -20.36 0.66
N GLU A 352 14.93 -19.25 -0.07
CA GLU A 352 15.51 -19.08 -1.42
C GLU A 352 16.93 -18.48 -1.41
N LYS A 353 17.55 -18.40 -0.23
CA LYS A 353 18.85 -17.74 -0.04
C LYS A 353 19.96 -18.35 -0.90
N GLU A 354 19.95 -19.67 -1.09
CA GLU A 354 20.94 -20.37 -1.92
C GLU A 354 20.79 -20.03 -3.40
N GLN A 355 19.55 -20.05 -3.92
CA GLN A 355 19.28 -19.65 -5.31
C GLN A 355 19.69 -18.20 -5.58
N LEU A 356 19.42 -17.30 -4.62
CA LEU A 356 19.87 -15.90 -4.73
C LEU A 356 21.41 -15.78 -4.67
N GLY A 357 22.08 -16.66 -3.92
CA GLY A 357 23.53 -16.76 -3.88
C GLY A 357 24.11 -17.18 -5.22
N GLU A 358 23.53 -18.19 -5.86
CA GLU A 358 23.92 -18.65 -7.20
C GLU A 358 23.67 -17.58 -8.27
N LEU A 359 22.53 -16.87 -8.22
CA LEU A 359 22.26 -15.75 -9.13
C LEU A 359 23.35 -14.67 -9.03
N LYS A 360 23.75 -14.28 -7.81
CA LYS A 360 24.85 -13.31 -7.60
C LYS A 360 26.19 -13.82 -8.11
N ARG A 361 26.44 -15.13 -7.98
CA ARG A 361 27.64 -15.78 -8.52
C ARG A 361 27.66 -15.71 -10.05
N LEU A 362 26.54 -16.02 -10.69
CA LEU A 362 26.39 -15.94 -12.14
C LEU A 362 26.54 -14.50 -12.64
N ASP A 363 25.95 -13.51 -11.97
CA ASP A 363 26.10 -12.09 -12.32
C ASP A 363 27.56 -11.62 -12.19
N THR A 364 28.25 -12.03 -11.12
CA THR A 364 29.68 -11.72 -10.93
C THR A 364 30.51 -12.37 -12.02
N HIS A 365 30.25 -13.64 -12.33
CA HIS A 365 30.96 -14.36 -13.39
C HIS A 365 30.72 -13.72 -14.77
N LEU A 366 29.50 -13.27 -15.04
CA LEU A 366 29.17 -12.53 -16.26
C LEU A 366 29.96 -11.23 -16.34
N ALA A 367 30.07 -10.48 -15.24
CA ALA A 367 30.85 -9.25 -15.19
C ALA A 367 32.35 -9.49 -15.45
N ASP A 368 32.92 -10.55 -14.86
CA ASP A 368 34.32 -10.95 -15.09
C ASP A 368 34.56 -11.33 -16.56
N LEU A 369 33.65 -12.10 -17.18
CA LEU A 369 33.71 -12.42 -18.60
C LEU A 369 33.74 -11.17 -19.47
N TYR A 370 32.91 -10.15 -19.15
CA TYR A 370 32.91 -8.88 -19.86
C TYR A 370 34.20 -8.07 -19.71
N GLN A 371 34.88 -8.15 -18.56
CA GLN A 371 36.15 -7.44 -18.32
C GLN A 371 37.34 -8.05 -19.06
N HIS A 372 37.29 -9.35 -19.31
CA HIS A 372 38.40 -10.10 -19.92
C HIS A 372 38.21 -10.38 -21.41
N MET A 373 37.16 -9.85 -22.05
CA MET A 373 36.88 -10.08 -23.46
C MET A 373 37.89 -9.42 -24.41
N ASP A 374 38.35 -10.22 -25.38
CA ASP A 374 39.11 -9.79 -26.56
C ASP A 374 38.29 -9.84 -27.86
N GLY A 375 37.02 -10.24 -27.78
CA GLY A 375 36.04 -10.18 -28.88
C GLY A 375 35.88 -11.47 -29.69
N SER A 376 36.33 -12.62 -29.16
CA SER A 376 36.24 -13.91 -29.84
C SER A 376 34.81 -14.51 -29.87
N SER A 377 34.48 -15.24 -30.93
CA SER A 377 33.17 -15.89 -31.12
C SER A 377 32.83 -16.93 -30.04
N CYS A 378 33.84 -17.55 -29.42
CA CYS A 378 33.68 -18.54 -28.36
C CYS A 378 33.19 -17.88 -27.05
N GLU A 379 33.78 -16.74 -26.67
CA GLU A 379 33.40 -16.01 -25.46
C GLU A 379 31.98 -15.44 -25.55
N LEU A 380 31.54 -15.02 -26.75
CA LEU A 380 30.17 -14.59 -27.00
C LEU A 380 29.14 -15.73 -26.80
N GLN A 381 29.50 -16.98 -27.11
CA GLN A 381 28.63 -18.13 -26.85
C GLN A 381 28.53 -18.43 -25.35
N VAL A 382 29.63 -18.32 -24.61
CA VAL A 382 29.66 -18.48 -23.15
C VAL A 382 28.80 -17.41 -22.47
N ILE A 383 28.90 -16.14 -22.90
CA ILE A 383 28.05 -15.07 -22.39
C ILE A 383 26.56 -15.33 -22.64
N ASN A 384 26.20 -15.76 -23.86
CA ASN A 384 24.81 -16.07 -24.18
C ASN A 384 24.29 -17.27 -23.39
N PHE A 385 25.15 -18.25 -23.08
CA PHE A 385 24.83 -19.37 -22.21
C PHE A 385 24.59 -18.90 -20.77
N THR A 386 25.52 -18.15 -20.17
CA THR A 386 25.39 -17.62 -18.80
C THR A 386 24.16 -16.71 -18.67
N LYS A 387 23.87 -15.88 -19.68
CA LYS A 387 22.63 -15.07 -19.74
C LYS A 387 21.37 -15.94 -19.74
N ARG A 388 21.39 -17.06 -20.46
CA ARG A 388 20.28 -18.02 -20.47
C ARG A 388 20.13 -18.77 -19.16
N GLU A 389 21.18 -18.91 -18.35
CA GLU A 389 21.09 -19.48 -17.00
C GLU A 389 20.60 -18.47 -15.95
N ILE A 390 20.79 -17.17 -16.19
CA ILE A 390 20.22 -16.08 -15.37
C ILE A 390 18.71 -15.89 -15.66
N GLN A 391 18.27 -16.16 -16.89
CA GLN A 391 16.87 -16.00 -17.31
C GLN A 391 15.81 -16.97 -16.72
N PRO A 392 16.07 -18.25 -16.36
CA PRO A 392 15.02 -19.21 -15.99
C PRO A 392 14.77 -19.31 -14.49
N LEU A 393 15.50 -18.57 -13.65
CA LEU A 393 15.20 -18.54 -12.21
C LEU A 393 13.79 -17.95 -12.04
N PRO A 394 12.86 -18.72 -11.46
CA PRO A 394 11.42 -18.55 -11.68
C PRO A 394 10.95 -17.16 -11.30
N ALA A 395 9.95 -16.62 -12.01
CA ALA A 395 9.32 -15.32 -11.72
C ALA A 395 8.94 -15.12 -10.23
N LYS A 396 8.75 -16.21 -9.48
CA LYS A 396 8.59 -16.20 -8.01
C LYS A 396 9.76 -15.58 -7.25
N SER A 397 11.02 -15.76 -7.69
CA SER A 397 12.20 -15.17 -7.04
C SER A 397 12.45 -13.70 -7.45
N ARG A 398 11.91 -13.26 -8.61
CA ARG A 398 11.99 -11.86 -9.05
C ARG A 398 10.94 -10.94 -8.40
N LEU A 399 9.83 -11.50 -7.93
CA LEU A 399 8.79 -10.75 -7.21
C LEU A 399 9.23 -10.39 -5.78
N SER A 400 10.04 -11.24 -5.13
CA SER A 400 10.54 -11.03 -3.76
C SER A 400 11.84 -10.22 -3.68
N SER A 401 12.54 -10.00 -4.79
CA SER A 401 13.86 -9.34 -4.80
C SER A 401 13.82 -7.82 -5.06
N ALA A 402 12.63 -7.21 -5.14
CA ALA A 402 12.44 -5.79 -5.47
C ALA A 402 11.97 -4.96 -4.26
N ILE A 403 12.59 -5.18 -3.10
CA ILE A 403 12.38 -4.40 -1.87
C ILE A 403 13.59 -3.51 -1.60
#